data_AF-A0A5F2GDL2-F1
#
_entry.id   AF-A0A5F2GDL2-F1
#
_cell.length_a   1.000
_cell.length_b   1.000
_cell.length_c   1.000
_cell.angle_alpha   90.00
_cell.angle_beta   90.00
_cell.angle_gamma   90.00
#
_symmetry.space_group_name_H-M   'P 1'
#
loop_
_entity.id
_entity.type
_entity.pdbx_description
1 polymer ?
#
loop_
_entity_poly.entity_id
_entity_poly.type
_entity_poly.pdbx_seq_one_letter_code
_entity_poly.pdbx_strand_id
1 'polypeptide(L)' 'MALEAIKAQIDLLLQEMINQPEDDHEIQEQLREKLRELRAMGLPLPADLVELEQRLDDDLDVEEET' A
#
# COMPACT_ATOMS: atom_id res chain seq x y z
N MET A 1 17.07 9.75 -5.18
CA MET A 1 15.91 10.66 -5.25
C MET A 1 14.63 10.05 -5.85
N ALA A 2 14.64 8.94 -6.61
CA ALA A 2 13.38 8.29 -7.04
C ALA A 2 12.69 7.50 -5.91
N LEU A 3 13.46 6.69 -5.17
CA LEU A 3 12.95 5.87 -4.06
C LEU A 3 12.36 6.71 -2.90
N GLU A 4 12.98 7.85 -2.58
CA GLU A 4 12.48 8.75 -1.52
C GLU A 4 11.14 9.39 -1.89
N ALA A 5 10.95 9.77 -3.16
CA ALA A 5 9.69 10.33 -3.64
C ALA A 5 8.54 9.31 -3.60
N ILE A 6 8.86 8.03 -3.82
CA ILE A 6 7.92 6.93 -3.69
C ILE A 6 7.54 6.71 -2.22
N LYS A 7 8.52 6.68 -1.32
CA LYS A 7 8.26 6.54 0.13
C LYS A 7 7.36 7.66 0.65
N ALA A 8 7.63 8.90 0.26
CA ALA A 8 6.79 10.05 0.63
C ALA A 8 5.34 9.92 0.14
N GLN A 9 5.12 9.32 -1.03
CA GLN A 9 3.76 9.04 -1.52
C GLN A 9 3.07 7.93 -0.74
N ILE A 10 3.81 6.88 -0.35
CA ILE A 10 3.28 5.81 0.51
C ILE A 10 2.90 6.37 1.88
N ASP A 11 3.77 7.19 2.48
CA ASP A 11 3.50 7.84 3.76
C ASP A 11 2.25 8.72 3.69
N LEU A 12 2.06 9.45 2.59
CA LEU A 12 0.86 10.25 2.37
C LEU A 12 -0.41 9.38 2.33
N LEU A 13 -0.39 8.28 1.57
CA LEU A 13 -1.54 7.36 1.49
C LEU A 13 -1.86 6.72 2.85
N LEU A 14 -0.84 6.32 3.61
CA LEU A 14 -1.03 5.82 4.97
C LEU A 14 -1.65 6.87 5.90
N GLN A 15 -1.24 8.13 5.77
CA GLN A 15 -1.88 9.22 6.51
C GLN A 15 -3.31 9.47 6.06
N GLU A 16 -3.61 9.33 4.77
CA GLU A 16 -4.96 9.50 4.23
C GLU A 16 -5.89 8.42 4.75
N MET A 17 -5.47 7.14 4.80
CA MET A 17 -6.25 6.07 5.44
C MET A 17 -6.63 6.42 6.88
N ILE A 18 -5.65 6.85 7.69
CA ILE A 18 -5.90 7.21 9.09
C ILE A 18 -6.87 8.39 9.24
N ASN A 19 -6.84 9.36 8.32
CA ASN A 19 -7.66 10.56 8.40
C ASN A 19 -9.03 10.41 7.75
N GLN A 20 -9.19 9.51 6.78
CA GLN A 20 -10.41 9.30 6.00
C GLN A 20 -10.81 7.82 5.99
N PRO A 21 -11.25 7.27 7.14
CA PRO A 21 -11.60 5.85 7.26
C PRO A 21 -12.79 5.42 6.39
N GLU A 22 -13.58 6.38 5.91
CA GLU A 22 -14.69 6.16 4.98
C GLU A 22 -14.22 5.82 3.55
N ASP A 23 -13.00 6.23 3.18
CA ASP A 23 -12.37 5.92 1.90
C ASP A 23 -11.23 4.89 2.06
N ASP A 24 -11.12 4.23 3.22
CA ASP A 24 -10.02 3.33 3.55
C ASP A 24 -9.77 2.29 2.47
N HIS A 25 -10.83 1.67 1.95
CA HIS A 25 -10.77 0.68 0.87
C HIS A 25 -10.15 1.21 -0.42
N GLU A 26 -10.59 2.39 -0.86
CA GLU A 26 -10.10 3.00 -2.09
C GLU A 26 -8.61 3.36 -1.96
N ILE A 27 -8.22 3.86 -0.77
CA ILE A 27 -6.83 4.20 -0.47
C ILE A 27 -5.98 2.91 -0.33
N GLN A 28 -6.53 1.85 0.26
CA GLN A 28 -5.90 0.54 0.38
C GLN A 28 -5.54 -0.04 -1.00
N GLU A 29 -6.48 0.02 -1.94
CA GLU A 29 -6.30 -0.46 -3.31
C GLU A 29 -5.22 0.35 -4.05
N GLN A 30 -5.25 1.68 -3.94
CA GLN A 30 -4.22 2.56 -4.52
C GLN A 30 -2.83 2.30 -3.94
N LEU A 31 -2.75 2.06 -2.62
CA LEU A 31 -1.50 1.75 -1.94
C LEU A 31 -0.94 0.40 -2.41
N ARG A 32 -1.79 -0.60 -2.57
CA ARG A 32 -1.43 -1.92 -3.10
C ARG A 32 -0.90 -1.84 -4.53
N GLU A 33 -1.62 -1.15 -5.43
CA GLU A 33 -1.19 -0.99 -6.82
C GLU A 33 0.21 -0.37 -6.90
N LYS A 34 0.47 0.68 -6.11
CA LYS A 34 1.81 1.29 -6.01
C LYS A 34 2.86 0.32 -5.50
N LEU A 35 2.57 -0.49 -4.48
CA LEU A 35 3.51 -1.49 -3.98
C LEU A 35 3.84 -2.55 -5.05
N ARG A 36 2.83 -3.00 -5.80
CA ARG A 36 3.00 -3.95 -6.92
C ARG A 36 3.81 -3.35 -8.06
N GLU A 37 3.57 -2.09 -8.43
CA GLU A 37 4.36 -1.38 -9.44
C GLU A 37 5.84 -1.32 -9.04
N LEU A 38 6.13 -1.02 -7.77
CA LEU A 38 7.50 -0.98 -7.26
C LEU A 38 8.18 -2.34 -7.31
N ARG A 39 7.44 -3.39 -6.96
CA ARG A 39 7.92 -4.78 -7.04
C ARG A 39 8.18 -5.17 -8.50
N ALA A 40 7.30 -4.79 -9.42
CA ALA A 40 7.44 -5.03 -10.85
C ALA A 40 8.63 -4.29 -11.48
N MET A 41 9.01 -3.12 -10.94
CA MET A 41 10.23 -2.39 -11.35
C MET A 41 11.53 -3.10 -10.91
N GLY A 42 11.44 -4.20 -10.14
CA GLY A 42 12.61 -4.97 -9.68
C GLY A 42 13.45 -4.23 -8.65
N LEU A 43 12.89 -3.20 -8.00
CA LEU A 43 13.55 -2.48 -6.93
C LEU A 43 13.51 -3.33 -5.65
N PRO A 44 14.57 -3.34 -4.83
CA PRO A 44 14.53 -3.99 -3.53
C PRO A 44 13.59 -3.19 -2.61
N LEU A 45 12.35 -3.68 -2.43
CA LEU A 45 11.45 -3.13 -1.41
C LEU A 45 11.96 -3.48 -0.01
N PRO A 46 11.93 -2.54 0.95
CA PRO A 46 12.12 -2.84 2.37
C PRO A 46 11.13 -3.90 2.86
N ALA A 47 11.55 -4.71 3.84
CA ALA A 47 10.69 -5.74 4.44
C ALA A 47 9.37 -5.15 4.97
N ASP A 48 9.42 -3.96 5.59
CA ASP A 48 8.25 -3.29 6.13
C ASP A 48 7.17 -3.01 5.07
N LEU A 49 7.57 -2.66 3.83
CA LEU A 49 6.63 -2.43 2.73
C LEU A 49 6.08 -3.74 2.15
N VAL A 50 6.88 -4.80 2.17
CA VAL A 50 6.45 -6.15 1.75
C VAL A 50 5.44 -6.73 2.72
N GLU A 51 5.66 -6.54 4.02
CA GLU A 51 4.71 -6.93 5.07
C GLU A 51 3.41 -6.12 4.97
N LEU A 52 3.50 -4.82 4.70
CA LEU A 52 2.34 -3.99 4.44
C LEU A 52 1.55 -4.49 3.22
N GLU A 53 2.19 -4.77 2.08
CA GLU A 53 1.52 -5.32 0.89
C GLU A 53 0.77 -6.63 1.21
N GLN A 54 1.39 -7.53 1.97
CA GLN A 54 0.76 -8.79 2.39
C GLN A 54 -0.46 -8.56 3.27
N ARG A 55 -0.37 -7.65 4.23
CA ARG A 55 -1.51 -7.33 5.11
C ARG A 55 -2.67 -6.72 4.35
N LEU A 56 -2.39 -5.85 3.37
CA LEU A 56 -3.43 -5.26 2.51
C LEU A 56 -4.11 -6.31 1.62
N ASP A 57 -3.34 -7.29 1.12
CA ASP A 57 -3.91 -8.42 0.37
C ASP A 57 -4.74 -9.36 1.27
N ASP A 58 -4.28 -9.66 2.49
CA ASP A 58 -5.00 -10.51 3.44
C ASP A 58 -6.33 -9.86 3.91
N ASP A 59 -6.35 -8.54 4.15
CA ASP A 59 -7.56 -7.81 4.56
C ASP A 59 -8.66 -7.87 3.47
N LEU A 60 -8.28 -7.80 2.19
CA LEU A 60 -9.18 -7.90 1.03
C LEU A 60 -9.78 -9.30 0.88
N ASP A 61 -8.95 -10.35 1.02
CA ASP A 61 -9.40 -11.75 0.93
C ASP A 61 -10.43 -12.07 2.01
N VAL A 62 -10.31 -11.46 3.20
CA VAL A 62 -11.26 -11.64 4.31
C VAL A 62 -12.61 -10.95 4.02
N GLU A 63 -12.60 -9.82 3.31
CA GLU A 63 -13.84 -9.10 2.98
C GLU A 63 -14.61 -9.71 1.79
N GLU A 64 -13.93 -10.31 0.80
CA GLU A 64 -14.61 -11.00 -0.30
C GLU A 64 -15.32 -12.31 0.13
N GLU A 65 -14.98 -12.86 1.30
CA GLU A 65 -15.54 -14.12 1.82
C GLU A 65 -16.79 -13.96 2.74
N THR A 66 -17.26 -12.73 3.00
CA THR A 66 -18.41 -12.45 3.92
C THR A 66 -19.65 -11.88 3.23
#